data_AF-A0A822C1F1-F1
#
_entry.id   AF-A0A822C1F1-F1
#
_cell.length_a   1.000
_cell.length_b   1.000
_cell.length_c   1.000
_cell.angle_alpha   90.00
_cell.angle_beta   90.00
_cell.angle_gamma   90.00
#
_symmetry.space_group_name_H-M   'P 1'
#
loop_
_entity.id
_entity.type
_entity.pdbx_description
1 polymer ?
#
loop_
_entity_poly.entity_id
_entity_poly.type
_entity_poly.pdbx_seq_one_letter_code
_entity_poly.pdbx_strand_id
1 'polypeptide(L)'
;MNGDSETGPCTQAANVTHPILWSYVGTITQIAYNNSVYGALTPTSLGPSDRGYCYFCGMSSAVTTMSQSIDLFPYVTDIVSGNVSFNLSAWLGGWTNQDDSAQVSVDFLNYAYQIVGNRTTIGPVLATDRGFTTSL
;
A
#
# COMPACT_ATOMS: atom_id res chain seq x y z
N MET A 1 -1.35 11.89 5.66
CA MET A 1 -1.55 10.57 5.02
C MET A 1 -0.32 10.29 4.17
N ASN A 2 0.20 9.06 4.15
CA ASN A 2 1.38 8.67 3.36
C ASN A 2 1.00 7.47 2.47
N GLY A 3 -0.08 7.63 1.70
CA GLY A 3 -0.66 6.54 0.89
C GLY A 3 0.18 6.17 -0.33
N ASP A 4 1.02 7.09 -0.78
CA ASP A 4 1.89 7.02 -1.95
C ASP A 4 3.35 6.66 -1.59
N SER A 5 3.66 6.46 -0.31
CA SER A 5 5.01 6.17 0.20
C SER A 5 6.02 7.33 0.09
N GLU A 6 5.60 8.57 -0.22
CA GLU A 6 6.52 9.69 -0.45
C GLU A 6 6.91 10.47 0.82
N THR A 7 6.37 10.09 1.99
CA THR A 7 6.76 10.68 3.27
C THR A 7 7.73 9.77 4.03
N GLY A 8 8.89 10.31 4.41
CA GLY A 8 9.92 9.61 5.18
C GLY A 8 11.18 9.28 4.37
N PRO A 9 12.18 8.64 4.98
CA PRO A 9 13.41 8.28 4.29
C PRO A 9 13.21 7.05 3.40
N CYS A 10 13.54 7.18 2.13
CA CYS A 10 13.52 6.08 1.16
C CYS A 10 14.93 5.60 0.88
N THR A 11 15.17 4.31 1.06
CA THR A 11 16.52 3.77 0.99
C THR A 11 16.90 3.44 -0.46
N GLN A 12 18.17 3.69 -0.79
CA GLN A 12 18.81 3.18 -2.01
C GLN A 12 19.55 1.85 -1.77
N ALA A 13 19.46 1.28 -0.57
CA ALA A 13 20.18 0.08 -0.14
C ALA A 13 19.25 -0.80 0.71
N ALA A 14 19.60 -2.06 0.97
CA ALA A 14 18.78 -3.03 1.72
C ALA A 14 18.52 -2.69 3.22
N ASN A 15 18.74 -1.44 3.64
CA ASN A 15 18.42 -0.98 4.98
C ASN A 15 16.91 -0.84 5.12
N VAL A 16 16.38 -1.31 6.25
CA VAL A 16 14.96 -1.15 6.58
C VAL A 16 14.74 0.26 7.14
N THR A 17 14.14 1.14 6.36
CA THR A 17 13.46 2.33 6.89
C THR A 17 11.98 2.04 7.01
N HIS A 18 11.41 2.34 8.18
CA HIS A 18 10.02 2.03 8.45
C HIS A 18 9.09 3.12 7.90
N PRO A 19 7.95 2.74 7.28
CA PRO A 19 6.94 3.67 6.81
C PRO A 19 6.50 4.67 7.87
N ILE A 20 6.67 5.96 7.58
CA ILE A 20 6.16 7.03 8.46
C ILE A 20 4.64 7.15 8.29
N LEU A 21 3.94 7.44 9.38
CA LEU A 21 2.47 7.56 9.50
C LEU A 21 1.68 6.25 9.39
N TRP A 22 2.33 5.09 9.30
CA TRP A 22 1.69 3.78 9.29
C TRP A 22 2.05 2.97 10.52
N SER A 23 1.09 2.22 11.06
CA SER A 23 1.39 1.08 11.93
C SER A 23 1.65 -0.15 11.07
N TYR A 24 2.49 -1.07 11.54
CA TYR A 24 2.83 -2.26 10.77
C TYR A 24 3.18 -3.45 11.66
N VAL A 25 3.07 -4.65 11.08
CA VAL A 25 3.55 -5.92 11.62
C VAL A 25 4.44 -6.57 10.55
N GLY A 26 5.48 -7.28 10.97
CA GLY A 26 6.45 -7.90 10.07
C GLY A 26 7.54 -6.93 9.63
N THR A 27 8.10 -7.16 8.44
CA THR A 27 9.22 -6.37 7.90
C THR A 27 8.80 -5.69 6.61
N ILE A 28 8.63 -4.38 6.70
CA ILE A 28 8.25 -3.49 5.60
C ILE A 28 9.25 -2.35 5.53
N THR A 29 9.52 -1.86 4.33
CA THR A 29 10.34 -0.68 4.12
C THR A 29 9.86 0.23 2.99
N GLN A 30 10.41 1.44 2.91
CA GLN A 30 10.25 2.39 1.81
C GLN A 30 11.53 2.40 0.96
N ILE A 31 11.43 2.01 -0.30
CA ILE A 31 12.57 1.90 -1.22
C ILE A 31 12.43 2.92 -2.34
N ALA A 32 13.56 3.46 -2.80
CA ALA A 32 13.59 4.36 -3.94
C ALA A 32 13.44 3.60 -5.27
N TYR A 33 12.69 4.16 -6.22
CA TYR A 33 12.60 3.62 -7.59
C TYR A 33 13.97 3.61 -8.31
N ASN A 34 14.92 4.47 -7.94
CA ASN A 34 16.25 4.45 -8.55
C ASN A 34 17.25 3.50 -7.87
N ASN A 35 16.76 2.61 -6.99
CA ASN A 35 17.60 1.62 -6.35
C ASN A 35 18.06 0.57 -7.39
N SER A 36 19.37 0.45 -7.56
CA SER A 36 19.96 -0.49 -8.53
C SER A 36 20.15 -1.91 -7.99
N VAL A 37 19.76 -2.16 -6.74
CA VAL A 37 19.97 -3.44 -6.07
C VAL A 37 18.78 -4.38 -6.34
N TYR A 38 19.12 -5.64 -6.59
CA TYR A 38 18.22 -6.79 -6.74
C TYR A 38 17.31 -6.82 -7.98
N GLY A 39 17.13 -5.76 -8.77
CA GLY A 39 16.07 -5.71 -9.80
C GLY A 39 14.79 -5.04 -9.30
N ALA A 40 14.96 -4.11 -8.35
CA ALA A 40 13.95 -3.20 -7.83
C ALA A 40 13.13 -2.53 -8.95
N LEU A 41 11.93 -2.10 -8.59
CA LEU A 41 11.12 -1.28 -9.49
C LEU A 41 11.91 -0.03 -9.86
N THR A 42 11.92 0.28 -11.14
CA THR A 42 12.59 1.46 -11.69
C THR A 42 11.58 2.59 -11.93
N PRO A 43 12.01 3.83 -12.22
CA PRO A 43 11.09 4.89 -12.64
C PRO A 43 10.32 4.55 -13.93
N THR A 44 10.74 3.52 -14.68
CA THR A 44 10.09 3.05 -15.91
C THR A 44 9.33 1.74 -15.75
N SER A 45 9.34 1.10 -14.58
CA SER A 45 8.51 -0.08 -14.30
C SER A 45 7.02 0.23 -14.46
N LEU A 46 6.20 -0.79 -14.76
CA LEU A 46 4.73 -0.64 -14.70
C LEU A 46 4.31 -0.28 -13.27
N GLY A 47 3.41 0.69 -13.15
CA GLY A 47 3.05 1.31 -11.88
C GLY A 47 2.47 2.72 -12.08
N PRO A 48 2.30 3.52 -11.00
CA PRO A 48 1.69 4.84 -11.07
C PRO A 48 2.44 5.76 -12.02
N SER A 49 1.72 6.49 -12.88
CA SER A 49 2.33 7.47 -13.81
C SER A 49 2.85 8.71 -13.09
N ASP A 50 2.26 9.02 -11.94
CA ASP A 50 2.55 10.15 -11.06
C ASP A 50 3.41 9.73 -9.85
N ARG A 51 4.11 8.59 -9.93
CA ARG A 51 5.00 8.12 -8.87
C ARG A 51 6.02 9.20 -8.51
N GLY A 52 6.28 9.34 -7.22
CA GLY A 52 7.41 10.12 -6.75
C GLY A 52 8.68 9.29 -6.73
N TYR A 53 9.42 9.40 -5.64
CA TYR A 53 10.71 8.75 -5.47
C TYR A 53 10.59 7.35 -4.90
N CYS A 54 9.49 6.99 -4.23
CA CYS A 54 9.44 5.88 -3.29
C CYS A 54 8.28 4.91 -3.52
N TYR A 55 8.43 3.69 -3.01
CA TYR A 55 7.35 2.70 -2.91
C TYR A 55 7.51 1.83 -1.66
N PHE A 56 6.41 1.24 -1.19
CA PHE A 56 6.43 0.27 -0.10
C PHE A 56 6.90 -1.10 -0.58
N CYS A 57 7.77 -1.75 0.20
CA CYS A 57 8.33 -3.06 -0.13
C CYS A 57 8.34 -3.96 1.11
N GLY A 58 7.74 -5.14 0.99
CA GLY A 58 7.87 -6.20 1.98
C GLY A 58 9.27 -6.82 1.93
N MET A 59 9.76 -7.29 3.07
CA MET A 59 11.07 -7.95 3.18
C MET A 59 10.90 -9.43 3.54
N SER A 60 11.56 -9.93 4.59
CA SER A 60 11.70 -11.36 4.86
C SER A 60 10.61 -11.98 5.74
N SER A 61 9.58 -11.21 6.15
CA SER A 61 8.49 -11.74 6.98
C SER A 61 7.44 -12.46 6.14
N ALA A 62 6.99 -13.64 6.61
CA ALA A 62 5.95 -14.44 5.95
C ALA A 62 4.61 -13.69 5.81
N VAL A 63 4.30 -12.81 6.76
CA VAL A 63 3.16 -11.90 6.69
C VAL A 63 3.65 -10.51 7.10
N THR A 64 3.32 -9.53 6.26
CA THR A 64 3.58 -8.11 6.52
C THR A 64 2.28 -7.35 6.33
N THR A 65 1.93 -6.51 7.29
CA THR A 65 0.73 -5.66 7.21
C THR A 65 1.09 -4.22 7.53
N MET A 66 0.41 -3.29 6.86
CA MET A 66 0.43 -1.87 7.20
C MET A 66 -1.01 -1.41 7.43
N SER A 67 -1.23 -0.57 8.43
CA SER A 67 -2.54 0.02 8.72
C SER A 67 -2.45 1.51 9.08
N GLN A 68 -3.49 2.23 8.71
CA GLN A 68 -3.69 3.64 9.05
C GLN A 68 -5.18 3.88 9.26
N SER A 69 -5.51 4.63 10.31
CA SER A 69 -6.88 5.08 10.56
C SER A 69 -7.05 6.50 10.02
N ILE A 70 -8.14 6.73 9.29
CA ILE A 70 -8.50 8.03 8.75
C ILE A 70 -9.70 8.54 9.52
N ASP A 71 -9.58 9.74 10.09
CA ASP A 71 -10.72 10.40 10.72
C ASP A 71 -11.62 11.02 9.65
N LEU A 72 -12.85 10.53 9.59
CA LEU A 72 -13.89 11.02 8.68
C LEU A 72 -14.87 11.98 9.37
N PHE A 73 -14.67 12.30 10.66
CA PHE A 73 -15.54 13.18 11.42
C PHE A 73 -15.82 14.53 10.73
N PRO A 74 -14.83 15.21 10.09
CA PRO A 74 -15.09 16.45 9.36
C PRO A 74 -16.11 16.34 8.22
N TYR A 75 -16.37 15.13 7.71
CA TYR A 75 -17.25 14.86 6.57
C TYR A 75 -18.58 14.19 6.98
N VAL A 76 -18.85 14.06 8.30
CA VAL A 76 -20.00 13.29 8.81
C VAL A 76 -21.34 13.78 8.26
N THR A 77 -21.52 15.10 8.10
CA THR A 77 -22.75 15.68 7.56
C THR A 77 -23.04 15.19 6.14
N ASP A 78 -22.02 15.17 5.28
CA ASP A 78 -22.16 14.72 3.90
C ASP A 78 -22.39 13.22 3.83
N ILE A 79 -21.67 12.44 4.65
CA ILE A 79 -21.82 10.99 4.75
C ILE A 79 -23.24 10.62 5.19
N VAL A 80 -23.77 11.26 6.24
CA VAL A 80 -25.13 11.01 6.75
C VAL A 80 -26.19 11.43 5.75
N SER A 81 -25.94 12.46 4.93
CA SER A 81 -26.86 12.88 3.87
C SER A 81 -26.91 11.91 2.68
N GLY A 82 -26.03 10.89 2.64
CA GLY A 82 -25.99 9.89 1.57
C GLY A 82 -25.38 10.41 0.26
N ASN A 83 -24.73 11.57 0.28
CA ASN A 83 -24.19 12.24 -0.91
C ASN A 83 -22.72 11.93 -1.19
N VAL A 84 -22.13 10.97 -0.48
CA VAL A 84 -20.70 10.63 -0.59
C VAL A 84 -20.55 9.21 -1.10
N SER A 85 -19.65 9.04 -2.07
CA SER A 85 -19.12 7.75 -2.51
C SER A 85 -17.62 7.69 -2.22
N PHE A 86 -17.07 6.50 -2.03
CA PHE A 86 -15.62 6.30 -1.97
C PHE A 86 -15.14 5.48 -3.17
N ASN A 87 -13.87 5.65 -3.51
CA ASN A 87 -13.16 4.80 -4.46
C ASN A 87 -11.92 4.24 -3.76
N LEU A 88 -11.72 2.93 -3.83
CA LEU A 88 -10.51 2.28 -3.35
C LEU A 88 -9.68 1.87 -4.57
N SER A 89 -8.47 2.41 -4.66
CA SER A 89 -7.49 2.09 -5.70
C SER A 89 -6.09 2.03 -5.10
N ALA A 90 -5.26 1.17 -5.69
CA ALA A 90 -3.85 1.05 -5.37
C ALA A 90 -3.13 0.39 -6.55
N TRP A 91 -1.84 0.64 -6.64
CA TRP A 91 -0.93 -0.18 -7.44
C TRP A 91 -0.41 -1.30 -6.53
N LEU A 92 -0.68 -2.54 -6.91
CA LEU A 92 -0.44 -3.73 -6.09
C LEU A 92 0.40 -4.70 -6.88
N GLY A 93 1.48 -5.14 -6.26
CA GLY A 93 2.51 -5.81 -7.00
C GLY A 93 3.27 -6.84 -6.22
N GLY A 94 4.39 -7.24 -6.81
CA GLY A 94 5.28 -8.19 -6.19
C GLY A 94 6.57 -8.33 -6.98
N TRP A 95 7.36 -9.29 -6.55
CA TRP A 95 8.69 -9.52 -7.06
C TRP A 95 8.73 -10.78 -7.92
N THR A 96 9.29 -10.67 -9.12
CA THR A 96 9.58 -11.79 -10.03
C THR A 96 8.45 -12.85 -10.03
N ASN A 97 8.77 -14.08 -9.66
CA ASN A 97 7.86 -15.22 -9.54
C ASN A 97 7.44 -15.53 -8.09
N GLN A 98 7.66 -14.63 -7.14
CA GLN A 98 7.15 -14.79 -5.78
C GLN A 98 5.63 -14.63 -5.79
N ASP A 99 4.94 -15.65 -5.27
CA ASP A 99 3.48 -15.76 -5.27
C ASP A 99 2.85 -15.14 -4.01
N ASP A 100 3.46 -14.06 -3.52
CA ASP A 100 2.94 -13.29 -2.40
C ASP A 100 1.62 -12.63 -2.79
N SER A 101 0.69 -12.56 -1.83
CA SER A 101 -0.67 -12.06 -2.03
C SER A 101 -0.79 -10.59 -1.59
N ALA A 102 -0.45 -9.66 -2.49
CA ALA A 102 -0.59 -8.23 -2.20
C ALA A 102 -2.06 -7.77 -2.32
N GLN A 103 -2.62 -7.23 -1.24
CA GLN A 103 -4.00 -6.75 -1.19
C GLN A 103 -4.14 -5.52 -0.28
N VAL A 104 -5.18 -4.73 -0.52
CA VAL A 104 -5.59 -3.62 0.36
C VAL A 104 -7.05 -3.80 0.71
N SER A 105 -7.40 -3.55 1.97
CA SER A 105 -8.76 -3.61 2.46
C SER A 105 -9.10 -2.36 3.25
N VAL A 106 -10.36 -1.93 3.16
CA VAL A 106 -10.93 -0.83 3.94
C VAL A 106 -12.14 -1.35 4.70
N ASP A 107 -12.16 -1.06 6.00
CA ASP A 107 -13.33 -1.18 6.86
C ASP A 107 -13.76 0.23 7.29
N PHE A 108 -15.06 0.50 7.21
CA PHE A 108 -15.63 1.70 7.81
C PHE A 108 -16.02 1.39 9.24
N LEU A 109 -15.65 2.28 10.17
CA LEU A 109 -15.93 2.13 11.58
C LEU A 109 -16.89 3.21 12.05
N ASN A 110 -17.83 2.86 12.94
CA ASN A 110 -18.61 3.86 13.67
C ASN A 110 -17.80 4.46 14.83
N TYR A 111 -18.40 5.41 15.57
CA TYR A 111 -17.77 6.07 16.71
C TYR A 111 -17.41 5.13 17.87
N ALA A 112 -17.99 3.91 17.90
CA ALA A 112 -17.68 2.87 18.86
C ALA A 112 -16.64 1.86 18.34
N TYR A 113 -15.95 2.19 17.23
CA TYR A 113 -14.96 1.35 16.56
C TYR A 113 -15.51 0.00 16.05
N GLN A 114 -16.81 -0.06 15.76
CA GLN A 114 -17.43 -1.24 15.17
C GLN A 114 -17.49 -1.10 13.65
N ILE A 115 -17.21 -2.18 12.93
CA ILE A 115 -17.34 -2.22 11.47
C ILE A 115 -18.79 -1.98 11.09
N VAL A 116 -18.99 -1.05 10.15
CA VAL A 116 -20.27 -0.75 9.53
C VAL A 116 -20.20 -1.04 8.04
N GLY A 117 -21.27 -1.64 7.51
CA GLY A 117 -21.30 -2.08 6.12
C GLY A 117 -20.36 -3.25 5.84
N ASN A 118 -20.01 -3.42 4.58
CA ASN A 118 -19.14 -4.51 4.12
C ASN A 118 -17.72 -4.00 3.92
N ARG A 119 -16.73 -4.83 4.29
CA ARG A 119 -15.34 -4.64 3.91
C ARG A 119 -15.21 -4.55 2.39
N THR A 120 -14.41 -3.60 1.93
CA THR A 120 -14.03 -3.51 0.51
C THR A 120 -12.57 -3.86 0.36
N THR A 121 -12.26 -4.75 -0.58
CA THR A 121 -10.90 -5.27 -0.81
C THR A 121 -10.56 -5.19 -2.30
N ILE A 122 -9.33 -4.78 -2.59
CA ILE A 122 -8.71 -4.90 -3.92
C ILE A 122 -7.50 -5.83 -3.84
N GLY A 123 -7.24 -6.56 -4.92
CA GLY A 123 -6.36 -7.73 -4.92
C GLY A 123 -7.11 -9.01 -4.51
N PRO A 124 -6.39 -10.10 -4.21
CA PRO A 124 -4.93 -10.18 -4.21
C PRO A 124 -4.34 -10.07 -5.61
N VAL A 125 -3.14 -9.51 -5.71
CA VAL A 125 -2.30 -9.62 -6.90
C VAL A 125 -1.23 -10.67 -6.63
N LEU A 126 -1.23 -11.74 -7.43
CA LEU A 126 -0.32 -12.88 -7.35
C LEU A 126 0.77 -12.80 -8.44
N ALA A 127 1.69 -13.77 -8.45
CA ALA A 127 2.74 -13.80 -9.47
C ALA A 127 2.19 -13.96 -10.89
N THR A 128 1.12 -14.75 -11.03
CA THR A 128 0.49 -15.05 -12.32
C THR A 128 -0.20 -13.82 -12.92
N ASP A 129 -0.84 -12.99 -12.10
CA ASP A 129 -1.47 -11.72 -12.53
C ASP A 129 -0.44 -10.75 -13.13
N ARG A 130 0.80 -10.80 -12.64
CA ARG A 130 1.95 -9.99 -13.11
C ARG A 130 2.73 -10.63 -14.26
N GLY A 131 2.29 -11.80 -14.76
CA GLY A 131 3.06 -12.57 -15.75
C GLY A 131 4.46 -12.97 -15.26
N PHE A 132 4.63 -13.19 -13.96
CA PHE A 132 5.90 -13.51 -13.30
C PHE A 132 6.98 -12.43 -13.41
N THR A 133 6.58 -11.15 -13.49
CA THR A 133 7.49 -10.00 -13.60
C THR A 133 7.37 -9.03 -12.42
N THR A 134 8.47 -8.45 -11.98
CA THR A 134 8.45 -7.38 -10.96
C THR A 134 7.68 -6.17 -11.47
N SER A 135 6.52 -5.87 -10.87
CA SER A 135 5.60 -4.80 -11.27
C SER A 135 4.64 -4.47 -10.13
N LEU A 136 3.97 -3.32 -10.22
CA LEU A 136 2.85 -2.88 -9.38
C LEU A 136 1.55 -2.76 -10.20
#